data_AF-A0A9E6R7C6-F1
#
_entry.id   AF-A0A9E6R7C6-F1
#
_cell.length_a   1.000
_cell.length_b   1.000
_cell.length_c   1.000
_cell.angle_alpha   90.00
_cell.angle_beta   90.00
_cell.angle_gamma   90.00
#
_symmetry.space_group_name_H-M   'P 1'
#
loop_
_entity.id
_entity.type
_entity.pdbx_description
1 polymer ?
#
loop_
_entity_poly.entity_id
_entity_poly.type
_entity_poly.pdbx_seq_one_letter_code
_entity_poly.pdbx_strand_id
1 'polypeptide(L)'
;MAELVLAVPGDIAAPTGGYRYDARVIAELTGRGQAARALSLPDNFPAPSDASIAGALKALSGVPAEATLVVDGLAYGALPAEGIVALGRPVAALVHHPLALETGLSPEDAARLEASERAALAAAALVIATSEATRTILVERFGLDGRRVRVAEPGVDPKPRAKGGGEVPVVLSVGAVTPRKNHATLARALATLSDLPWRWVVAGALDRAPPAPTP
;
A
#
# COMPACT_ATOMS: atom_id res chain seq x y z
N MET A 1 -25.49 4.97 -8.53
CA MET A 1 -24.35 5.27 -7.64
C MET A 1 -23.30 6.00 -8.44
N ALA A 2 -22.57 6.94 -7.83
CA ALA A 2 -21.43 7.59 -8.47
C ALA A 2 -20.34 6.58 -8.84
N GLU A 3 -19.64 6.80 -9.96
CA GLU A 3 -18.44 6.03 -10.32
C GLU A 3 -17.37 6.21 -9.24
N LEU A 4 -16.62 5.15 -8.93
CA LEU A 4 -15.41 5.25 -8.11
C LEU A 4 -14.16 5.25 -9.00
N VAL A 5 -13.33 6.28 -8.86
CA VAL A 5 -12.03 6.37 -9.52
C VAL A 5 -10.95 6.19 -8.47
N LEU A 6 -10.17 5.11 -8.59
CA LEU A 6 -9.03 4.83 -7.72
C LEU A 6 -7.73 5.18 -8.45
N ALA A 7 -7.10 6.27 -8.04
CA ALA A 7 -5.85 6.73 -8.61
C ALA A 7 -4.66 6.02 -7.97
N VAL A 8 -3.80 5.41 -8.78
CA VAL A 8 -2.62 4.67 -8.33
C VAL A 8 -1.41 5.12 -9.15
N PRO A 9 -0.19 5.15 -8.59
CA PRO A 9 0.99 5.46 -9.38
C PRO A 9 1.32 4.30 -10.34
N GLY A 10 1.70 4.64 -11.56
CA GLY A 10 2.11 3.67 -12.57
C GLY A 10 1.02 2.65 -12.96
N ASP A 11 1.45 1.41 -13.15
CA ASP A 11 0.59 0.30 -13.60
C ASP A 11 0.06 -0.52 -12.41
N ILE A 12 -1.26 -0.51 -12.24
CA ILE A 12 -1.97 -1.30 -11.23
C ILE A 12 -1.77 -2.82 -11.40
N ALA A 13 -1.36 -3.29 -12.58
CA ALA A 13 -1.04 -4.69 -12.81
C ALA A 13 0.31 -5.12 -12.21
N ALA A 14 1.13 -4.17 -11.74
CA ALA A 14 2.39 -4.50 -11.08
C ALA A 14 2.15 -5.39 -9.84
N PRO A 15 2.91 -6.49 -9.65
CA PRO A 15 2.57 -7.51 -8.66
C PRO A 15 3.05 -7.11 -7.27
N THR A 16 2.33 -6.17 -6.65
CA THR A 16 2.50 -5.71 -5.27
C THR A 16 1.28 -6.12 -4.42
N GLY A 17 1.42 -6.10 -3.09
CA GLY A 17 0.29 -6.38 -2.20
C GLY A 17 -0.80 -5.32 -2.30
N GLY A 18 -0.42 -4.04 -2.31
CA GLY A 18 -1.35 -2.91 -2.39
C GLY A 18 -2.13 -2.88 -3.69
N TYR A 19 -1.45 -3.00 -4.84
CA TYR A 19 -2.16 -2.96 -6.13
C TYR A 19 -3.06 -4.16 -6.37
N ARG A 20 -2.72 -5.34 -5.82
CA ARG A 20 -3.64 -6.49 -5.85
C ARG A 20 -4.89 -6.23 -5.04
N TYR A 21 -4.78 -5.54 -3.90
CA TYR A 21 -5.94 -5.09 -3.13
C TYR A 21 -6.76 -4.08 -3.95
N ASP A 22 -6.13 -3.05 -4.50
CA ASP A 22 -6.77 -1.98 -5.28
C ASP A 22 -7.52 -2.53 -6.50
N ALA A 23 -6.84 -3.38 -7.28
CA ALA A 23 -7.43 -4.05 -8.43
C ALA A 23 -8.61 -4.95 -8.01
N ARG A 24 -8.50 -5.63 -6.86
CA ARG A 24 -9.59 -6.46 -6.35
C ARG A 24 -10.79 -5.63 -5.90
N VAL A 25 -10.57 -4.49 -5.25
CA VAL A 25 -11.65 -3.55 -4.88
C VAL A 25 -12.40 -3.09 -6.13
N ILE A 26 -11.68 -2.66 -7.16
CA ILE A 26 -12.29 -2.24 -8.44
C ILE A 26 -13.13 -3.36 -9.05
N ALA A 27 -12.56 -4.58 -9.13
CA ALA A 27 -13.23 -5.74 -9.69
C ALA A 27 -14.50 -6.12 -8.92
N GLU A 28 -14.45 -6.14 -7.59
CA GLU A 28 -15.59 -6.48 -6.73
C GLU A 28 -16.71 -5.44 -6.80
N LEU A 29 -16.38 -4.14 -6.85
CA LEU A 29 -17.38 -3.09 -7.04
C LEU A 29 -18.06 -3.21 -8.40
N THR A 30 -17.25 -3.42 -9.46
CA THR A 30 -17.75 -3.59 -10.83
C THR A 30 -18.65 -4.83 -10.94
N GLY A 31 -18.25 -5.95 -10.35
CA GLY A 31 -19.04 -7.19 -10.31
C GLY A 31 -20.38 -7.06 -9.58
N ARG A 32 -20.53 -6.05 -8.71
CA ARG A 32 -21.78 -5.70 -8.02
C ARG A 32 -22.60 -4.63 -8.75
N GLY A 33 -22.21 -4.25 -9.96
CA GLY A 33 -22.88 -3.23 -10.77
C GLY A 33 -22.56 -1.79 -10.36
N GLN A 34 -21.54 -1.56 -9.52
CA GLN A 34 -21.03 -0.23 -9.23
C GLN A 34 -19.85 0.09 -10.16
N ALA A 35 -19.98 1.13 -10.98
CA ALA A 35 -18.89 1.57 -11.85
C ALA A 35 -17.64 1.93 -11.03
N ALA A 36 -16.52 1.27 -11.32
CA ALA A 36 -15.24 1.56 -10.70
C ALA A 36 -14.11 1.36 -11.71
N ARG A 37 -13.09 2.20 -11.66
CA ARG A 37 -11.90 2.07 -12.52
C ARG A 37 -10.63 2.62 -11.87
N ALA A 38 -9.50 2.17 -12.38
CA ALA A 38 -8.21 2.75 -12.04
C ALA A 38 -7.95 4.04 -12.82
N LEU A 39 -7.16 4.94 -12.23
CA LEU A 39 -6.52 6.07 -12.89
C LEU A 39 -5.02 5.99 -12.64
N SER A 40 -4.22 5.77 -13.68
CA SER A 40 -2.76 5.77 -13.55
C SER A 40 -2.24 7.20 -13.39
N LEU A 41 -1.44 7.41 -12.35
CA LEU A 41 -0.62 8.59 -12.12
C LEU A 41 0.82 8.32 -12.61
N PRO A 42 1.71 9.32 -12.66
CA PRO A 42 3.15 9.09 -12.85
C PRO A 42 3.67 7.98 -11.92
N ASP A 43 4.68 7.24 -12.35
CA ASP A 43 5.14 6.00 -11.71
C ASP A 43 6.25 6.19 -10.66
N ASN A 44 6.82 7.39 -10.56
CA ASN A 44 7.93 7.70 -9.66
C ASN A 44 7.51 8.08 -8.22
N PHE A 45 6.26 7.86 -7.85
CA PHE A 45 5.85 7.93 -6.44
C PHE A 45 6.45 6.74 -5.66
N PRO A 46 6.86 6.93 -4.40
CA PRO A 46 6.59 8.06 -3.51
C PRO A 46 7.64 9.18 -3.52
N ALA A 47 8.57 9.18 -4.47
CA ALA A 47 9.59 10.22 -4.63
C ALA A 47 9.37 11.02 -5.94
N PRO A 48 8.21 11.70 -6.08
CA PRO A 48 7.87 12.38 -7.32
C PRO A 48 8.79 13.58 -7.56
N SER A 49 8.97 13.94 -8.82
CA SER A 49 9.46 15.27 -9.21
C SER A 49 8.30 16.27 -9.20
N ASP A 50 8.62 17.56 -9.26
CA ASP A 50 7.60 18.63 -9.40
C ASP A 50 6.72 18.41 -10.64
N ALA A 51 7.31 17.91 -11.74
CA ALA A 51 6.58 17.56 -12.95
C ALA A 51 5.59 16.41 -12.71
N SER A 52 5.98 15.40 -11.92
CA SER A 52 5.09 14.29 -11.54
C SER A 52 3.97 14.74 -10.62
N ILE A 53 4.25 15.64 -9.66
CA ILE A 53 3.21 16.25 -8.82
C ILE A 53 2.20 17.01 -9.69
N ALA A 54 2.68 17.89 -10.58
CA ALA A 54 1.82 18.66 -11.48
C ALA A 54 1.00 17.75 -12.40
N GLY A 55 1.63 16.69 -12.95
CA GLY A 55 0.96 15.69 -13.76
C GLY A 55 -0.13 14.93 -13.01
N ALA A 56 0.15 14.53 -11.76
CA ALA A 56 -0.80 13.85 -10.90
C ALA A 56 -2.00 14.77 -10.56
N LEU A 57 -1.75 15.99 -10.10
CA LEU A 57 -2.82 16.95 -9.78
C LEU A 57 -3.68 17.25 -11.00
N LYS A 58 -3.08 17.44 -12.18
CA LYS A 58 -3.82 17.62 -13.45
C LYS A 58 -4.70 16.42 -13.77
N ALA A 59 -4.19 15.19 -13.61
CA ALA A 59 -4.97 13.97 -13.84
C ALA A 59 -6.15 13.86 -12.86
N LEU A 60 -5.93 14.17 -11.58
CA LEU A 60 -6.96 14.18 -10.54
C LEU A 60 -8.03 15.25 -10.82
N SER A 61 -7.65 16.45 -11.28
CA SER A 61 -8.60 17.50 -11.69
C SER A 61 -9.45 17.11 -12.90
N GLY A 62 -8.94 16.24 -13.77
CA GLY A 62 -9.66 15.75 -14.94
C GLY A 62 -10.74 14.69 -14.63
N VAL A 63 -10.81 14.21 -13.38
CA VAL A 63 -11.84 13.26 -12.96
C VAL A 63 -13.19 13.96 -12.86
N PRO A 64 -14.29 13.40 -13.39
CA PRO A 64 -15.62 14.00 -13.28
C PRO A 64 -16.00 14.34 -11.83
N ALA A 65 -16.68 15.47 -11.63
CA ALA A 65 -16.97 16.02 -10.30
C ALA A 65 -17.91 15.11 -9.48
N GLU A 66 -18.79 14.39 -10.16
CA GLU A 66 -19.73 13.43 -9.61
C GLU A 66 -19.10 12.12 -9.17
N ALA A 67 -17.88 11.80 -9.63
CA ALA A 67 -17.19 10.57 -9.24
C ALA A 67 -16.70 10.63 -7.79
N THR A 68 -16.60 9.49 -7.13
CA THR A 68 -15.85 9.34 -5.88
C THR A 68 -14.37 9.19 -6.22
N LEU A 69 -13.52 10.12 -5.78
CA LEU A 69 -12.08 10.07 -6.02
C LEU A 69 -11.35 9.51 -4.80
N VAL A 70 -10.68 8.38 -5.00
CA VAL A 70 -9.79 7.74 -4.03
C VAL A 70 -8.38 7.74 -4.60
N VAL A 71 -7.37 8.03 -3.80
CA VAL A 71 -5.97 7.99 -4.22
C VAL A 71 -5.20 7.05 -3.30
N ASP A 72 -4.40 6.16 -3.89
CA ASP A 72 -3.53 5.27 -3.15
C ASP A 72 -2.47 6.06 -2.36
N GLY A 73 -2.20 5.60 -1.13
CA GLY A 73 -1.34 6.24 -0.16
C GLY A 73 0.10 6.41 -0.63
N LEU A 74 0.57 5.56 -1.55
CA LEU A 74 1.90 5.68 -2.16
C LEU A 74 2.04 6.99 -2.95
N ALA A 75 0.97 7.44 -3.61
CA ALA A 75 0.94 8.71 -4.31
C ALA A 75 0.46 9.85 -3.39
N TYR A 76 -0.65 9.61 -2.67
CA TYR A 76 -1.33 10.63 -1.90
C TYR A 76 -0.43 11.27 -0.84
N GLY A 77 0.37 10.48 -0.12
CA GLY A 77 1.26 10.97 0.94
C GLY A 77 2.37 11.91 0.46
N ALA A 78 2.68 11.91 -0.84
CA ALA A 78 3.68 12.77 -1.45
C ALA A 78 3.10 13.97 -2.21
N LEU A 79 1.76 14.11 -2.27
CA LEU A 79 1.13 15.28 -2.86
C LEU A 79 1.13 16.46 -1.87
N PRO A 80 1.45 17.68 -2.31
CA PRO A 80 1.32 18.87 -1.47
C PRO A 80 -0.14 19.09 -1.04
N ALA A 81 -0.36 19.42 0.24
CA ALA A 81 -1.69 19.60 0.82
C ALA A 81 -2.48 20.69 0.09
N GLU A 82 -1.84 21.78 -0.28
CA GLU A 82 -2.41 22.87 -1.07
C GLU A 82 -2.87 22.41 -2.45
N GLY A 83 -2.15 21.48 -3.08
CA GLY A 83 -2.52 20.88 -4.35
C GLY A 83 -3.79 20.03 -4.24
N ILE A 84 -3.89 19.24 -3.16
CA ILE A 84 -5.08 18.45 -2.85
C ILE A 84 -6.29 19.36 -2.60
N VAL A 85 -6.12 20.41 -1.77
CA VAL A 85 -7.18 21.39 -1.48
C VAL A 85 -7.62 22.12 -2.74
N ALA A 86 -6.68 22.48 -3.62
CA ALA A 86 -6.96 23.18 -4.87
C ALA A 86 -7.79 22.36 -5.89
N LEU A 87 -7.92 21.04 -5.70
CA LEU A 87 -8.86 20.23 -6.48
C LEU A 87 -10.32 20.63 -6.27
N GLY A 88 -10.64 21.36 -5.18
CA GLY A 88 -11.98 21.92 -4.94
C GLY A 88 -13.06 20.87 -4.70
N ARG A 89 -12.69 19.63 -4.37
CA ARG A 89 -13.59 18.48 -4.18
C ARG A 89 -13.10 17.58 -3.04
N PRO A 90 -13.98 16.76 -2.44
CA PRO A 90 -13.57 15.72 -1.52
C PRO A 90 -12.67 14.68 -2.21
N VAL A 91 -11.56 14.33 -1.56
CA VAL A 91 -10.65 13.26 -1.98
C VAL A 91 -10.42 12.33 -0.80
N ALA A 92 -10.53 11.02 -1.04
CA ALA A 92 -10.20 10.01 -0.05
C ALA A 92 -8.79 9.46 -0.29
N ALA A 93 -8.07 9.16 0.79
CA ALA A 93 -6.78 8.46 0.75
C ALA A 93 -6.95 6.99 1.14
N LEU A 94 -6.33 6.07 0.40
CA LEU A 94 -6.27 4.64 0.73
C LEU A 94 -4.87 4.28 1.23
N VAL A 95 -4.72 4.06 2.54
CA VAL A 95 -3.43 3.85 3.19
C VAL A 95 -3.25 2.38 3.55
N HIS A 96 -2.36 1.71 2.82
CA HIS A 96 -1.92 0.34 3.13
C HIS A 96 -0.99 0.31 4.35
N HIS A 97 -0.03 1.23 4.36
CA HIS A 97 0.98 1.40 5.41
C HIS A 97 1.60 2.79 5.26
N PRO A 98 1.88 3.55 6.34
CA PRO A 98 2.56 4.83 6.23
C PRO A 98 4.02 4.66 5.75
N LEU A 99 4.41 5.43 4.76
CA LEU A 99 5.72 5.36 4.10
C LEU A 99 6.85 5.71 5.06
N ALA A 100 6.63 6.67 5.97
CA ALA A 100 7.57 7.02 7.03
C ALA A 100 7.97 5.85 7.95
N LEU A 101 7.18 4.77 7.94
CA LEU A 101 7.42 3.57 8.74
C LEU A 101 7.98 2.41 7.91
N GLU A 102 8.43 2.66 6.69
CA GLU A 102 9.13 1.65 5.91
C GLU A 102 10.52 1.35 6.48
N THR A 103 10.93 0.10 6.36
CA THR A 103 12.23 -0.37 6.85
C THR A 103 13.34 0.07 5.90
N GLY A 104 14.47 0.52 6.45
CA GLY A 104 15.65 0.90 5.67
C GLY A 104 15.73 2.38 5.32
N LEU A 105 14.79 3.19 5.83
CA LEU A 105 14.86 4.65 5.74
C LEU A 105 15.93 5.21 6.69
N SER A 106 16.59 6.27 6.26
CA SER A 106 17.36 7.12 7.15
C SER A 106 16.41 7.86 8.12
N PRO A 107 16.87 8.29 9.30
CA PRO A 107 16.05 9.11 10.20
C PRO A 107 15.52 10.39 9.54
N GLU A 108 16.31 10.99 8.65
CA GLU A 108 15.95 12.18 7.89
C GLU A 108 14.83 11.89 6.88
N ASP A 109 14.96 10.82 6.10
CA ASP A 109 13.92 10.42 5.13
C ASP A 109 12.62 10.03 5.82
N ALA A 110 12.70 9.30 6.93
CA ALA A 110 11.52 8.95 7.72
C ALA A 110 10.80 10.21 8.23
N ALA A 111 11.53 11.19 8.75
CA ALA A 111 10.96 12.45 9.21
C ALA A 111 10.35 13.28 8.06
N ARG A 112 11.04 13.34 6.91
CA ARG A 112 10.56 14.04 5.70
C ARG A 112 9.27 13.41 5.17
N LEU A 113 9.24 12.08 5.05
CA LEU A 113 8.04 11.34 4.63
C LEU A 113 6.91 11.55 5.63
N GLU A 114 7.19 11.48 6.94
CA GLU A 114 6.16 11.66 7.96
C GLU A 114 5.53 13.06 7.90
N ALA A 115 6.34 14.10 7.72
CA ALA A 115 5.86 15.46 7.57
C ALA A 115 4.97 15.62 6.31
N SER A 116 5.42 15.08 5.17
CA SER A 116 4.66 15.09 3.92
C SER A 116 3.32 14.36 4.06
N GLU A 117 3.35 13.13 4.57
CA GLU A 117 2.17 12.29 4.75
C GLU A 117 1.17 12.94 5.71
N ARG A 118 1.63 13.51 6.83
CA ARG A 118 0.76 14.24 7.77
C ARG A 118 0.04 15.39 7.10
N ALA A 119 0.75 16.22 6.35
CA ALA A 119 0.17 17.37 5.67
C ALA A 119 -0.87 16.92 4.63
N ALA A 120 -0.53 15.95 3.79
CA ALA A 120 -1.42 15.42 2.76
C ALA A 120 -2.68 14.76 3.37
N LEU A 121 -2.51 13.89 4.37
CA LEU A 121 -3.61 13.16 5.02
C LEU A 121 -4.54 14.09 5.81
N ALA A 122 -4.03 15.20 6.35
CA ALA A 122 -4.87 16.20 6.98
C ALA A 122 -5.88 16.84 5.99
N ALA A 123 -5.47 17.00 4.72
CA ALA A 123 -6.32 17.49 3.63
C ALA A 123 -7.32 16.46 3.09
N ALA A 124 -7.23 15.19 3.51
CA ALA A 124 -8.15 14.15 3.06
C ALA A 124 -9.56 14.36 3.65
N ALA A 125 -10.58 14.19 2.80
CA ALA A 125 -11.97 14.16 3.25
C ALA A 125 -12.26 12.87 4.04
N LEU A 126 -11.62 11.76 3.65
CA LEU A 126 -11.72 10.45 4.28
C LEU A 126 -10.38 9.72 4.13
N VAL A 127 -9.97 8.98 5.16
CA VAL A 127 -8.83 8.06 5.08
C VAL A 127 -9.32 6.64 5.28
N ILE A 128 -8.98 5.75 4.35
CA ILE A 128 -9.28 4.33 4.39
C ILE A 128 -7.98 3.62 4.75
N ALA A 129 -7.90 3.08 5.96
CA ALA A 129 -6.81 2.23 6.38
C ALA A 129 -7.14 0.76 6.04
N THR A 130 -6.13 -0.03 5.67
CA THR A 130 -6.33 -1.47 5.38
C THR A 130 -6.18 -2.37 6.60
N SER A 131 -6.01 -1.81 7.80
CA SER A 131 -6.02 -2.57 9.05
C SER A 131 -6.32 -1.65 10.24
N GLU A 132 -6.79 -2.23 11.34
CA GLU A 132 -6.96 -1.48 12.59
C GLU A 132 -5.62 -0.96 13.12
N ALA A 133 -4.54 -1.73 12.97
CA ALA A 133 -3.19 -1.30 13.36
C ALA A 133 -2.76 -0.02 12.59
N THR A 134 -2.98 0.00 11.27
CA THR A 134 -2.73 1.19 10.45
C THR A 134 -3.61 2.37 10.90
N ARG A 135 -4.89 2.13 11.21
CA ARG A 135 -5.79 3.17 11.74
C ARG A 135 -5.28 3.75 13.06
N THR A 136 -4.87 2.92 14.02
CA THR A 136 -4.30 3.36 15.30
C THR A 136 -3.09 4.26 15.08
N ILE A 137 -2.16 3.84 14.22
CA ILE A 137 -0.97 4.65 13.87
C ILE A 137 -1.37 6.00 13.29
N LEU A 138 -2.33 6.02 12.35
CA LEU A 138 -2.77 7.26 11.71
C LEU A 138 -3.45 8.23 12.68
N VAL A 139 -4.16 7.72 13.69
CA VAL A 139 -4.78 8.56 14.72
C VAL A 139 -3.75 9.04 15.73
N GLU A 140 -3.00 8.12 16.33
CA GLU A 140 -2.12 8.42 17.46
C GLU A 140 -0.82 9.09 17.04
N ARG A 141 -0.18 8.57 15.99
CA ARG A 141 1.05 9.16 15.46
C ARG A 141 0.67 10.30 14.55
N PHE A 142 -0.05 10.07 13.46
CA PHE A 142 -0.28 11.10 12.43
C PHE A 142 -1.27 12.20 12.85
N GLY A 143 -1.98 12.04 13.96
CA GLY A 143 -2.85 13.07 14.53
C GLY A 143 -4.17 13.25 13.76
N LEU A 144 -4.59 12.24 13.00
CA LEU A 144 -5.84 12.30 12.26
C LEU A 144 -7.05 12.14 13.19
N ASP A 145 -8.15 12.82 12.86
CA ASP A 145 -9.44 12.59 13.51
C ASP A 145 -9.92 11.17 13.21
N GLY A 146 -9.99 10.32 14.24
CA GLY A 146 -10.42 8.93 14.13
C GLY A 146 -11.83 8.71 13.57
N ARG A 147 -12.67 9.76 13.51
CA ARG A 147 -13.97 9.73 12.82
C ARG A 147 -13.83 9.76 11.30
N ARG A 148 -12.74 10.32 10.78
CA ARG A 148 -12.39 10.39 9.35
C ARG A 148 -11.55 9.20 8.89
N VAL A 149 -11.12 8.33 9.79
CA VAL A 149 -10.34 7.12 9.46
C VAL A 149 -11.22 5.88 9.56
N ARG A 150 -11.44 5.21 8.42
CA ARG A 150 -12.24 3.98 8.32
C ARG A 150 -11.34 2.80 7.96
N VAL A 151 -11.68 1.61 8.46
CA VAL A 151 -10.93 0.39 8.13
C VAL A 151 -11.67 -0.41 7.06
N ALA A 152 -10.93 -0.82 6.04
CA ALA A 152 -11.35 -1.79 5.04
C ALA A 152 -10.27 -2.88 4.92
N GLU A 153 -10.44 -3.97 5.66
CA GLU A 153 -9.43 -5.02 5.72
C GLU A 153 -9.37 -5.83 4.40
N PRO A 154 -8.17 -6.24 3.94
CA PRO A 154 -8.02 -7.13 2.80
C PRO A 154 -8.77 -8.45 2.99
N GLY A 155 -9.69 -8.73 2.06
CA GLY A 155 -10.34 -10.03 1.93
C GLY A 155 -9.48 -11.03 1.16
N VAL A 156 -9.80 -12.32 1.32
CA VAL A 156 -9.26 -13.40 0.49
C VAL A 156 -10.39 -14.24 -0.09
N ASP A 157 -10.18 -14.80 -1.27
CA ASP A 157 -11.10 -15.79 -1.82
C ASP A 157 -11.15 -17.03 -0.93
N PRO A 158 -12.34 -17.51 -0.53
CA PRO A 158 -12.47 -18.75 0.19
C PRO A 158 -11.82 -19.90 -0.60
N LYS A 159 -10.91 -20.63 0.06
CA LYS A 159 -10.31 -21.86 -0.47
C LYS A 159 -10.46 -22.98 0.57
N PRO A 160 -10.68 -24.24 0.14
CA PRO A 160 -10.69 -25.37 1.05
C PRO A 160 -9.38 -25.45 1.83
N ARG A 161 -9.47 -25.85 3.10
CA ARG A 161 -8.29 -26.11 3.92
C ARG A 161 -7.47 -27.24 3.28
N ALA A 162 -6.16 -27.02 3.14
CA ALA A 162 -5.25 -28.06 2.69
C ALA A 162 -5.25 -29.24 3.70
N LYS A 163 -5.30 -30.47 3.19
CA LYS A 163 -5.39 -31.68 4.03
C LYS A 163 -4.06 -32.06 4.71
N GLY A 164 -2.94 -31.45 4.29
CA GLY A 164 -1.61 -31.88 4.74
C GLY A 164 -1.32 -33.33 4.34
N GLY A 165 -0.34 -33.97 4.99
CA GLY A 165 -0.11 -35.42 4.88
C GLY A 165 1.28 -35.86 4.41
N GLY A 166 2.25 -34.96 4.30
CA GLY A 166 3.65 -35.35 4.10
C GLY A 166 4.30 -35.80 5.41
N GLU A 167 5.18 -36.81 5.34
CA GLU A 167 5.96 -37.29 6.50
C GLU A 167 6.97 -36.24 6.99
N VAL A 168 7.46 -35.39 6.08
CA VAL A 168 8.42 -34.32 6.38
C VAL A 168 7.68 -32.98 6.49
N PRO A 169 7.73 -32.30 7.64
CA PRO A 169 7.20 -30.95 7.81
C PRO A 169 7.74 -29.96 6.78
N VAL A 170 6.85 -29.13 6.22
CA VAL A 170 7.20 -28.05 5.30
C VAL A 170 6.85 -26.71 5.92
N VAL A 171 7.85 -25.85 6.08
CA VAL A 171 7.67 -24.43 6.41
C VAL A 171 7.59 -23.67 5.10
N LEU A 172 6.52 -22.90 4.89
CA LEU A 172 6.33 -22.08 3.68
C LEU A 172 6.40 -20.59 4.04
N SER A 173 7.28 -19.85 3.39
CA SER A 173 7.31 -18.39 3.40
C SER A 173 6.87 -17.88 2.04
N VAL A 174 5.86 -16.99 1.99
CA VAL A 174 5.35 -16.41 0.75
C VAL A 174 5.68 -14.92 0.71
N GLY A 175 6.35 -14.49 -0.34
CA GLY A 175 6.77 -13.10 -0.56
C GLY A 175 8.18 -12.99 -1.11
N ALA A 176 8.49 -11.86 -1.73
CA ALA A 176 9.83 -11.59 -2.22
C ALA A 176 10.86 -11.59 -1.08
N VAL A 177 12.06 -12.11 -1.36
CA VAL A 177 13.17 -12.14 -0.40
C VAL A 177 13.80 -10.76 -0.35
N THR A 178 13.30 -9.94 0.59
CA THR A 178 13.81 -8.58 0.83
C THR A 178 14.19 -8.41 2.30
N PRO A 179 15.06 -7.44 2.65
CA PRO A 179 15.41 -7.14 4.04
C PRO A 179 14.19 -6.96 4.94
N ARG A 180 13.16 -6.26 4.43
CA ARG A 180 11.89 -6.01 5.14
C ARG A 180 11.15 -7.27 5.55
N LYS A 181 11.25 -8.36 4.78
CA LYS A 181 10.59 -9.64 5.08
C LYS A 181 11.37 -10.51 6.04
N ASN A 182 12.59 -10.10 6.41
CA ASN A 182 13.41 -10.66 7.48
C ASN A 182 13.52 -12.20 7.43
N HIS A 183 13.66 -12.76 6.22
CA HIS A 183 13.88 -14.19 6.02
C HIS A 183 15.13 -14.69 6.75
N ALA A 184 16.13 -13.82 6.97
CA ALA A 184 17.33 -14.13 7.74
C ALA A 184 17.03 -14.54 9.20
N THR A 185 16.03 -13.92 9.84
CA THR A 185 15.64 -14.30 11.21
C THR A 185 15.00 -15.68 11.23
N LEU A 186 14.12 -15.97 10.27
CA LEU A 186 13.52 -17.31 10.14
C LEU A 186 14.59 -18.36 9.82
N ALA A 187 15.53 -18.06 8.92
CA ALA A 187 16.64 -18.95 8.59
C ALA A 187 17.48 -19.31 9.83
N ARG A 188 17.84 -18.32 10.66
CA ARG A 188 18.56 -18.56 11.92
C ARG A 188 17.77 -19.41 12.90
N ALA A 189 16.46 -19.18 13.01
CA ALA A 189 15.60 -19.99 13.87
C ALA A 189 15.47 -21.44 13.38
N LEU A 190 15.33 -21.65 12.06
CA LEU A 190 15.23 -22.99 11.49
C LEU A 190 16.57 -23.75 11.53
N ALA A 191 17.70 -23.04 11.48
CA ALA A 191 19.02 -23.64 11.61
C ALA A 191 19.24 -24.36 12.96
N THR A 192 18.50 -24.01 14.02
CA THR A 192 18.58 -24.70 15.31
C THR A 192 17.87 -26.07 15.31
N LEU A 193 17.14 -26.38 14.24
CA LEU A 193 16.41 -27.64 14.07
C LEU A 193 17.13 -28.57 13.07
N SER A 194 18.44 -28.41 12.86
CA SER A 194 19.22 -29.15 11.84
C SER A 194 19.14 -30.67 11.96
N ASP A 195 18.88 -31.17 13.16
CA ASP A 195 18.86 -32.62 13.46
C ASP A 195 17.49 -33.27 13.15
N LEU A 196 16.50 -32.48 12.75
CA LEU A 196 15.15 -32.96 12.42
C LEU A 196 14.92 -32.95 10.90
N PRO A 197 14.13 -33.90 10.37
CA PRO A 197 13.73 -33.86 8.97
C PRO A 197 12.71 -32.73 8.77
N TRP A 198 13.09 -31.66 8.06
CA TRP A 198 12.18 -30.59 7.65
C TRP A 198 12.62 -29.97 6.32
N ARG A 199 11.71 -29.25 5.67
CA ARG A 199 11.99 -28.45 4.48
C ARG A 199 11.45 -27.04 4.61
N TRP A 200 12.23 -26.05 4.21
CA TRP A 200 11.76 -24.68 4.06
C TRP A 200 11.63 -24.32 2.58
N VAL A 201 10.45 -23.83 2.21
CA VAL A 201 10.16 -23.35 0.86
C VAL A 201 9.89 -21.86 0.94
N VAL A 202 10.60 -21.08 0.12
CA VAL A 202 10.37 -19.65 -0.05
C VAL A 202 9.77 -19.43 -1.43
N ALA A 203 8.51 -19.01 -1.47
CA ALA A 203 7.76 -18.74 -2.69
C ALA A 203 7.69 -17.22 -2.92
N GLY A 204 8.62 -16.69 -3.72
CA GLY A 204 8.63 -15.29 -4.13
C GLY A 204 9.91 -14.91 -4.88
N ALA A 205 9.92 -13.69 -5.41
CA ALA A 205 11.04 -13.17 -6.19
C ALA A 205 12.32 -13.01 -5.33
N LEU A 206 13.48 -13.37 -5.89
CA LEU A 206 14.78 -13.26 -5.23
C LEU A 206 15.56 -11.98 -5.63
N ASP A 207 15.08 -11.29 -6.66
CA ASP A 207 15.76 -10.20 -7.37
C ASP A 207 15.17 -8.79 -7.07
N ARG A 208 14.21 -8.70 -6.14
CA ARG A 208 13.52 -7.44 -5.79
C ARG A 208 14.06 -6.75 -4.53
N ALA A 209 15.24 -7.13 -4.06
CA ALA A 209 15.92 -6.31 -3.06
C ALA A 209 16.38 -5.01 -3.73
N PRO A 210 16.15 -3.81 -3.15
CA PRO A 210 16.81 -2.61 -3.64
C PRO A 210 18.33 -2.85 -3.63
N PRO A 211 19.10 -2.26 -4.58
CA PRO A 211 20.55 -2.33 -4.52
C PRO A 211 21.00 -1.88 -3.13
N ALA A 212 21.96 -2.62 -2.56
CA ALA A 212 22.59 -2.20 -1.31
C ALA A 212 23.07 -0.75 -1.48
N PRO A 213 22.91 0.13 -0.47
CA PRO A 213 23.54 1.43 -0.52
C PRO A 213 25.03 1.19 -0.77
N THR A 214 25.54 1.72 -1.88
CA THR A 214 26.97 1.74 -2.17
C THR A 214 27.68 2.47 -1.02
N PRO A 215 28.85 1.96 -0.59
CA PRO A 215 29.58 2.50 0.56
C PRO A 215 29.99 3.97 0.37
#